data_AF-A0A433MFY0-F1
#
_entry.id   AF-A0A433MFY0-F1
#
_cell.length_a   1.000
_cell.length_b   1.000
_cell.length_c   1.000
_cell.angle_alpha   90.00
_cell.angle_beta   90.00
_cell.angle_gamma   90.00
#
_symmetry.space_group_name_H-M   'P 1'
#
loop_
_entity.id
_entity.type
_entity.pdbx_description
1 polymer ?
#
loop_
_entity_poly.entity_id
_entity_poly.type
_entity_poly.pdbx_seq_one_letter_code
_entity_poly.pdbx_strand_id
1 'polypeptide(L)'
;MTTSLRRQSRERGVVLLICLIVLVVLLAGGVAVVRSMNTTLSSAGNLAFKRDLVNRGEQAAVKALELFSTGALSTIGADYDDATQYNYSAMRLDTNDRGIPLALLKDELYKAKAANTIEQTGDFVKIRYLIDRLCNASGASSKSTCVYAPAATDVRGGSVQEAGRPPPAKTLVYRLTVRVDGPRDTQVFLQSSFTKPE
;
A
#
# COMPACT_ATOMS: atom_id res chain seq x y z
N MET A 1 49.54 -50.35 -63.19
CA MET A 1 49.32 -49.48 -62.01
C MET A 1 47.84 -49.50 -61.68
N THR A 2 47.51 -50.03 -60.51
CA THR A 2 46.15 -50.38 -60.05
C THR A 2 45.34 -49.15 -59.65
N THR A 3 44.18 -48.97 -60.26
CA THR A 3 43.16 -47.99 -59.88
C THR A 3 42.46 -48.43 -58.60
N SER A 4 42.75 -47.73 -57.49
CA SER A 4 42.07 -47.90 -56.20
C SER A 4 40.67 -47.30 -56.25
N LEU A 5 39.63 -48.13 -56.35
CA LEU A 5 38.24 -47.71 -56.15
C LEU A 5 38.00 -47.45 -54.66
N ARG A 6 37.84 -46.17 -54.27
CA ARG A 6 37.41 -45.77 -52.94
C ARG A 6 36.02 -46.34 -52.66
N ARG A 7 35.93 -47.23 -51.69
CA ARG A 7 34.67 -47.76 -51.14
C ARG A 7 33.93 -46.61 -50.46
N GLN A 8 32.88 -46.09 -51.10
CA GLN A 8 31.98 -45.12 -50.46
C GLN A 8 31.33 -45.78 -49.25
N SER A 9 31.64 -45.27 -48.06
CA SER A 9 30.92 -45.61 -46.83
C SER A 9 29.46 -45.22 -47.01
N ARG A 10 28.54 -46.19 -46.96
CA ARG A 10 27.09 -45.94 -46.99
C ARG A 10 26.74 -45.06 -45.79
N GLU A 11 26.36 -43.81 -46.04
CA GLU A 11 25.93 -42.90 -44.99
C GLU A 11 24.75 -43.53 -44.25
N ARG A 12 24.94 -43.75 -42.95
CA ARG A 12 23.92 -44.28 -42.06
C ARG A 12 22.91 -43.15 -41.82
N GLY A 13 21.62 -43.38 -42.11
CA GLY A 13 20.50 -42.45 -41.91
C GLY A 13 20.22 -42.04 -40.45
N VAL A 14 21.22 -42.10 -39.56
CA VAL A 14 21.16 -41.74 -38.15
C VAL A 14 21.20 -40.23 -37.94
N VAL A 15 21.80 -39.48 -38.87
CA VAL A 15 21.89 -38.00 -38.78
C VAL A 15 20.49 -37.35 -38.74
N LEU A 16 19.56 -37.85 -39.56
CA LEU A 16 18.17 -37.36 -39.57
C LEU A 16 17.48 -37.57 -38.22
N LEU A 17 17.69 -38.74 -37.59
CA LEU A 17 17.11 -39.05 -36.28
C LEU A 17 17.67 -38.15 -35.18
N ILE A 18 18.98 -37.89 -35.19
CA ILE A 18 19.61 -36.97 -34.22
C ILE A 18 19.06 -35.56 -34.42
N CYS A 19 18.98 -35.07 -35.67
CA CYS A 19 18.39 -33.77 -35.97
C CYS A 19 16.95 -33.66 -35.47
N LEU A 20 16.13 -34.71 -35.65
CA LEU A 20 14.75 -34.73 -35.19
C LEU A 20 14.65 -34.69 -33.65
N ILE A 21 15.49 -35.45 -32.94
CA ILE A 21 15.55 -35.42 -31.48
C ILE A 21 15.93 -34.02 -30.99
N VAL A 22 16.96 -33.41 -31.57
CA VAL A 22 17.39 -32.04 -31.22
C VAL A 22 16.27 -31.04 -31.48
N LEU A 23 15.56 -31.16 -32.60
CA LEU A 23 14.44 -30.29 -32.94
C LEU A 23 13.30 -30.42 -31.91
N VAL A 24 12.96 -31.65 -31.49
CA VAL A 24 11.96 -31.90 -30.44
C VAL A 24 12.40 -31.29 -29.10
N VAL A 25 13.67 -31.44 -28.71
CA VAL A 25 14.21 -30.85 -27.48
C VAL A 25 14.14 -29.32 -27.51
N LEU A 26 14.50 -28.69 -28.64
CA LEU A 26 14.42 -27.24 -28.81
C LEU A 26 12.96 -26.74 -28.77
N LEU A 27 12.02 -27.47 -29.39
CA LEU A 27 10.59 -27.15 -29.31
C LEU A 27 10.06 -27.25 -27.88
N ALA A 28 10.42 -28.31 -27.15
CA ALA A 28 10.05 -28.47 -25.74
C ALA A 28 10.63 -27.34 -24.87
N GLY A 29 11.89 -26.95 -25.10
CA GLY A 29 12.52 -25.80 -24.47
C GLY A 29 11.81 -24.48 -24.78
N GLY A 30 11.43 -24.26 -26.04
CA GLY A 30 10.70 -23.07 -26.47
C GLY A 30 9.35 -22.91 -25.76
N VAL A 31 8.58 -23.99 -25.64
CA VAL A 31 7.29 -23.98 -24.91
C VAL A 31 7.49 -23.65 -23.43
N ALA A 32 8.54 -24.21 -22.80
CA ALA A 32 8.86 -23.92 -21.40
C ALA A 32 9.19 -22.42 -21.19
N VAL A 33 9.95 -21.82 -22.12
CA VAL A 33 10.29 -20.38 -22.06
C VAL A 33 9.04 -19.50 -22.19
N VAL A 34 8.16 -19.77 -23.16
CA VAL A 34 6.92 -18.98 -23.35
C VAL A 34 6.04 -19.02 -22.09
N ARG A 35 5.91 -20.19 -21.46
CA ARG A 35 5.16 -20.33 -20.21
C ARG A 35 5.80 -19.52 -19.07
N SER A 36 7.13 -19.60 -18.93
CA SER A 36 7.90 -18.84 -17.93
C SER A 36 7.74 -17.32 -18.10
N MET A 37 7.78 -16.84 -19.35
CA MET A 37 7.59 -15.42 -19.68
C MET A 37 6.18 -14.97 -19.30
N ASN A 38 5.15 -15.74 -19.63
CA ASN A 38 3.77 -15.39 -19.30
C ASN A 38 3.55 -15.30 -17.77
N THR A 39 4.15 -16.20 -16.99
CA THR A 39 4.12 -16.13 -15.52
C THR A 39 4.88 -14.93 -14.96
N THR A 40 6.00 -14.56 -15.60
CA THR A 40 6.82 -13.41 -15.18
C THR A 40 6.08 -12.09 -15.47
N LEU A 41 5.48 -11.96 -16.65
CA LEU A 41 4.73 -10.77 -17.06
C LEU A 41 3.48 -10.54 -16.20
N SER A 42 2.72 -11.59 -15.89
CA SER A 42 1.54 -11.48 -15.02
C SER A 42 1.93 -11.06 -13.59
N SER A 43 2.99 -11.64 -13.04
CA SER A 43 3.52 -11.28 -11.73
C SER A 43 4.04 -9.83 -11.69
N ALA A 44 4.81 -9.42 -12.71
CA ALA A 44 5.31 -8.07 -12.85
C ALA A 44 4.16 -7.05 -12.98
N GLY A 45 3.11 -7.39 -13.72
CA GLY A 45 1.90 -6.55 -13.84
C GLY A 45 1.19 -6.33 -12.52
N ASN A 46 0.99 -7.39 -11.71
CA ASN A 46 0.34 -7.25 -10.40
C ASN A 46 1.18 -6.39 -9.43
N LEU A 47 2.51 -6.52 -9.46
CA LEU A 47 3.39 -5.66 -8.66
C LEU A 47 3.36 -4.21 -9.14
N ALA A 48 3.34 -3.99 -10.45
CA ALA A 48 3.22 -2.66 -11.04
C ALA A 48 1.91 -1.99 -10.60
N PHE A 49 0.77 -2.69 -10.68
CA PHE A 49 -0.50 -2.19 -10.15
C PHE A 49 -0.39 -1.90 -8.66
N LYS A 50 0.16 -2.81 -7.85
CA LYS A 50 0.32 -2.58 -6.41
C LYS A 50 1.13 -1.30 -6.13
N ARG A 51 2.22 -1.06 -6.86
CA ARG A 51 3.05 0.16 -6.71
C ARG A 51 2.29 1.41 -7.13
N ASP A 52 1.56 1.35 -8.24
CA ASP A 52 0.70 2.45 -8.68
C ASP A 52 -0.37 2.78 -7.64
N LEU A 53 -1.05 1.77 -7.07
CA LEU A 53 -2.05 1.97 -6.03
C LEU A 53 -1.46 2.55 -4.74
N VAL A 54 -0.23 2.17 -4.36
CA VAL A 54 0.48 2.80 -3.23
C VAL A 54 0.69 4.28 -3.49
N ASN A 55 1.24 4.64 -4.66
CA ASN A 55 1.51 6.03 -5.04
C ASN A 55 0.22 6.86 -5.09
N ARG A 56 -0.84 6.32 -5.70
CA ARG A 56 -2.15 6.97 -5.75
C ARG A 56 -2.75 7.13 -4.34
N GLY A 57 -2.53 6.16 -3.45
CA GLY A 57 -2.98 6.21 -2.06
C GLY A 57 -2.41 7.38 -1.25
N GLU A 58 -1.24 7.90 -1.62
CA GLU A 58 -0.63 9.07 -0.95
C GLU A 58 -1.47 10.35 -1.11
N GLN A 59 -2.32 10.44 -2.14
CA GLN A 59 -3.24 11.56 -2.31
C GLN A 59 -4.17 11.74 -1.11
N ALA A 60 -4.55 10.65 -0.44
CA ALA A 60 -5.36 10.72 0.78
C ALA A 60 -4.58 11.36 1.94
N ALA A 61 -3.26 11.18 2.01
CA ALA A 61 -2.43 11.82 3.02
C ALA A 61 -2.36 13.33 2.82
N VAL A 62 -2.23 13.79 1.57
CA VAL A 62 -2.26 15.22 1.24
C VAL A 62 -3.61 15.84 1.64
N LYS A 63 -4.72 15.17 1.32
CA LYS A 63 -6.08 15.62 1.71
C LYS A 63 -6.28 15.66 3.21
N ALA A 64 -5.78 14.66 3.93
CA ALA A 64 -5.82 14.63 5.39
C ALA A 64 -5.01 15.79 5.98
N LEU A 65 -3.79 16.03 5.51
CA LEU A 65 -2.96 17.13 6.02
C LEU A 65 -3.59 18.50 5.73
N GLU A 66 -4.11 18.72 4.51
CA GLU A 66 -4.82 19.94 4.13
C GLU A 66 -6.02 20.22 5.06
N LEU A 67 -6.79 19.18 5.41
CA LEU A 67 -7.93 19.30 6.32
C LEU A 67 -7.54 19.78 7.72
N PHE A 68 -6.36 19.39 8.21
CA PHE A 68 -5.85 19.74 9.54
C PHE A 68 -5.00 21.01 9.56
N SER A 69 -4.35 21.39 8.46
CA SER A 69 -3.54 22.61 8.38
C SER A 69 -4.37 23.86 8.16
N THR A 70 -5.26 23.82 7.17
CA THR A 70 -6.01 25.01 6.70
C THR A 70 -7.51 24.74 6.52
N GLY A 71 -7.92 23.47 6.59
CA GLY A 71 -9.31 23.06 6.41
C GLY A 71 -10.16 23.10 7.68
N ALA A 72 -11.26 22.35 7.66
CA ALA A 72 -12.29 22.37 8.70
C ALA A 72 -11.83 21.87 10.07
N LEU A 73 -10.74 21.09 10.16
CA LEU A 73 -10.18 20.58 11.42
C LEU A 73 -8.95 21.38 11.88
N SER A 74 -8.68 22.54 11.28
CA SER A 74 -7.52 23.39 11.59
C SER A 74 -7.66 24.18 12.90
N THR A 75 -8.87 24.46 13.36
CA THR A 75 -9.09 25.22 14.60
C THR A 75 -9.11 24.33 15.84
N ILE A 76 -8.92 24.91 17.02
CA ILE A 76 -9.03 24.22 18.30
C ILE A 76 -10.50 23.85 18.52
N GLY A 77 -10.77 22.61 18.92
CA GLY A 77 -12.13 22.12 19.20
C GLY A 77 -12.89 21.60 17.98
N ALA A 78 -12.42 21.85 16.76
CA ALA A 78 -13.04 21.32 15.55
C ALA A 78 -12.93 19.80 15.43
N ASP A 79 -11.99 19.19 16.14
CA ASP A 79 -11.71 17.75 16.14
C ASP A 79 -12.35 17.01 17.34
N TYR A 80 -13.33 17.64 18.01
CA TYR A 80 -13.97 17.06 19.19
C TYR A 80 -15.05 16.05 18.84
N ASP A 81 -15.75 16.26 17.73
CA ASP A 81 -16.86 15.41 17.30
C ASP A 81 -16.54 14.69 15.98
N ASP A 82 -17.23 13.58 15.74
CA ASP A 82 -17.13 12.87 14.46
C ASP A 82 -17.59 13.79 13.31
N ALA A 83 -16.88 13.75 12.18
CA ALA A 83 -17.21 14.53 11.00
C ALA A 83 -17.17 13.63 9.75
N THR A 84 -18.28 12.94 9.50
CA THR A 84 -18.41 11.97 8.39
C THR A 84 -18.18 12.60 7.01
N GLN A 85 -18.56 13.86 6.84
CA GLN A 85 -18.32 14.67 5.64
C GLN A 85 -16.83 14.91 5.34
N TYR A 86 -15.95 14.68 6.30
CA TYR A 86 -14.49 14.79 6.15
C TYR A 86 -13.78 13.45 6.39
N ASN A 87 -14.53 12.35 6.44
CA ASN A 87 -14.03 11.01 6.75
C ASN A 87 -13.28 10.95 8.09
N TYR A 88 -13.70 11.76 9.05
CA TYR A 88 -13.03 11.92 10.33
C TYR A 88 -13.85 11.33 11.47
N SER A 89 -13.18 10.61 12.38
CA SER A 89 -13.72 10.19 13.66
C SER A 89 -12.90 10.74 14.81
N ALA A 90 -13.58 11.31 15.81
CA ALA A 90 -12.99 11.82 17.03
C ALA A 90 -12.57 10.72 18.02
N MET A 91 -12.95 9.46 17.72
CA MET A 91 -12.55 8.28 18.47
C MET A 91 -11.77 7.32 17.57
N ARG A 92 -10.96 6.47 18.19
CA ARG A 92 -10.24 5.41 17.51
C ARG A 92 -11.25 4.42 16.93
N LEU A 93 -11.12 4.13 15.64
CA LEU A 93 -12.02 3.19 14.96
C LEU A 93 -11.69 1.74 15.35
N ASP A 94 -12.74 0.92 15.42
CA ASP A 94 -12.61 -0.53 15.59
C ASP A 94 -11.86 -1.15 14.43
N THR A 95 -10.86 -1.97 14.75
CA THR A 95 -9.97 -2.61 13.78
C THR A 95 -10.07 -4.12 13.82
N ASN A 96 -9.77 -4.79 12.71
CA ASN A 96 -9.52 -6.23 12.70
C ASN A 96 -8.16 -6.58 13.35
N ASP A 97 -7.84 -7.87 13.39
CA ASP A 97 -6.57 -8.41 13.92
C ASP A 97 -5.31 -7.88 13.22
N ARG A 98 -5.47 -7.21 12.07
CA ARG A 98 -4.38 -6.58 11.30
C ARG A 98 -4.30 -5.06 11.49
N GLY A 99 -5.10 -4.49 12.40
CA GLY A 99 -5.12 -3.05 12.66
C GLY A 99 -5.82 -2.20 11.61
N ILE A 100 -6.56 -2.82 10.68
CA ILE A 100 -7.32 -2.12 9.63
C ILE A 100 -8.73 -1.81 10.16
N PRO A 101 -9.21 -0.55 10.11
CA PRO A 101 -10.57 -0.20 10.48
C PRO A 101 -11.61 -1.04 9.74
N LEU A 102 -12.54 -1.63 10.50
CA LEU A 102 -13.61 -2.48 9.94
C LEU A 102 -14.48 -1.70 8.94
N ALA A 103 -14.62 -0.39 9.15
CA ALA A 103 -15.33 0.53 8.27
C ALA A 103 -14.74 0.61 6.85
N LEU A 104 -13.44 0.31 6.65
CA LEU A 104 -12.84 0.29 5.31
C LEU A 104 -13.07 -1.03 4.56
N LEU A 105 -13.55 -2.08 5.22
CA LEU A 105 -13.65 -3.42 4.63
C LEU A 105 -14.92 -3.59 3.77
N LYS A 106 -16.01 -2.92 4.13
CA LYS A 106 -17.31 -3.00 3.42
C LYS A 106 -17.85 -1.61 3.12
N ASP A 107 -18.48 -1.44 1.96
CA ASP A 107 -19.01 -0.15 1.50
C ASP A 107 -20.12 0.39 2.41
N GLU A 108 -20.96 -0.47 2.98
CA GLU A 108 -22.00 -0.07 3.94
C GLU A 108 -21.40 0.48 5.25
N LEU A 109 -20.39 -0.21 5.79
CA LEU A 109 -19.71 0.22 7.00
C LEU A 109 -18.90 1.51 6.77
N TYR A 110 -18.37 1.68 5.56
CA TYR A 110 -17.69 2.90 5.16
C TYR A 110 -18.64 4.09 5.17
N LYS A 111 -19.81 3.96 4.52
CA LYS A 111 -20.83 5.03 4.44
C LYS A 111 -21.37 5.46 5.81
N ALA A 112 -21.29 4.59 6.82
CA ALA A 112 -21.67 4.93 8.19
C ALA A 112 -20.66 5.85 8.90
N LYS A 113 -19.41 5.93 8.42
CA LYS A 113 -18.31 6.66 9.06
C LYS A 113 -17.66 7.72 8.16
N ALA A 114 -17.87 7.65 6.85
CA ALA A 114 -17.25 8.51 5.85
C ALA A 114 -18.20 8.75 4.66
N ALA A 115 -18.05 9.92 4.03
CA ALA A 115 -18.80 10.29 2.84
C ALA A 115 -17.91 10.42 1.59
N ASN A 116 -16.65 10.83 1.75
CA ASN A 116 -15.78 11.16 0.62
C ASN A 116 -15.01 9.94 0.13
N THR A 117 -14.82 9.85 -1.18
CA THR A 117 -13.94 8.86 -1.82
C THR A 117 -13.18 9.58 -2.93
N ILE A 118 -11.91 9.26 -3.14
CA ILE A 118 -11.13 9.83 -4.24
C ILE A 118 -11.16 8.83 -5.39
N GLU A 119 -11.84 9.22 -6.46
CA GLU A 119 -12.02 8.44 -7.68
C GLU A 119 -11.91 9.40 -8.87
N GLN A 120 -11.25 8.96 -9.94
CA GLN A 120 -11.28 9.66 -11.22
C GLN A 120 -12.00 8.79 -12.25
N THR A 121 -12.85 9.42 -13.06
CA THR A 121 -13.59 8.74 -14.12
C THR A 121 -12.62 8.10 -15.12
N GLY A 122 -12.70 6.78 -15.29
CA GLY A 122 -11.90 6.02 -16.25
C GLY A 122 -10.68 5.30 -15.70
N ASP A 123 -10.25 5.60 -14.46
CA ASP A 123 -9.00 5.05 -13.92
C ASP A 123 -9.15 3.70 -13.20
N PHE A 124 -10.38 3.20 -13.00
CA PHE A 124 -10.66 1.95 -12.26
C PHE A 124 -9.98 1.86 -10.88
N VAL A 125 -9.57 3.00 -10.32
CA VAL A 125 -8.94 3.12 -9.00
C VAL A 125 -9.86 3.90 -8.08
N LYS A 126 -10.20 3.29 -6.94
CA LYS A 126 -11.02 3.85 -5.87
C LYS A 126 -10.21 3.95 -4.59
N ILE A 127 -10.03 5.17 -4.08
CA ILE A 127 -9.31 5.42 -2.84
C ILE A 127 -10.31 5.83 -1.76
N ARG A 128 -10.47 4.97 -0.76
CA ARG A 128 -11.23 5.23 0.46
C ARG A 128 -10.27 5.49 1.60
N TYR A 129 -10.58 6.46 2.44
CA TYR A 129 -9.73 6.78 3.58
C TYR A 129 -10.55 7.18 4.78
N LEU A 130 -10.05 6.87 5.96
CA LEU A 130 -10.60 7.28 7.24
C LEU A 130 -9.49 7.85 8.10
N ILE A 131 -9.81 8.93 8.78
CA ILE A 131 -8.95 9.57 9.77
C ILE A 131 -9.58 9.31 11.12
N ASP A 132 -8.86 8.66 12.02
CA ASP A 132 -9.29 8.50 13.39
C ASP A 132 -8.32 9.18 14.35
N ARG A 133 -8.89 9.96 15.26
CA ARG A 133 -8.19 10.47 16.41
C ARG A 133 -7.93 9.29 17.35
N LEU A 134 -6.69 9.10 17.80
CA LEU A 134 -6.38 7.97 18.69
C LEU A 134 -6.84 8.24 20.13
N CYS A 135 -8.14 8.45 20.30
CA CYS A 135 -8.85 8.68 21.56
C CYS A 135 -9.89 7.60 21.82
N ASN A 136 -10.16 7.33 23.09
CA ASN A 136 -11.21 6.39 23.53
C ASN A 136 -12.60 7.04 23.63
N ALA A 137 -12.68 8.38 23.55
CA ALA A 137 -13.92 9.14 23.61
C ALA A 137 -13.81 10.44 22.80
N SER A 138 -14.94 10.97 22.34
CA SER A 138 -15.08 12.28 21.71
C SER A 138 -14.99 13.39 22.75
N GLY A 139 -14.91 14.64 22.29
CA GLY A 139 -14.76 15.83 23.12
C GLY A 139 -13.31 16.29 23.28
N ALA A 140 -13.07 17.06 24.34
CA ALA A 140 -11.75 17.60 24.62
C ALA A 140 -10.73 16.48 24.87
N SER A 141 -9.59 16.52 24.16
CA SER A 141 -8.55 15.51 24.32
C SER A 141 -7.81 15.66 25.65
N SER A 142 -7.47 14.53 26.27
CA SER A 142 -6.60 14.48 27.44
C SER A 142 -5.60 13.33 27.30
N LYS A 143 -4.50 13.37 28.07
CA LYS A 143 -3.51 12.28 28.10
C LYS A 143 -4.07 10.96 28.67
N SER A 144 -5.19 11.02 29.40
CA SER A 144 -5.84 9.83 29.96
C SER A 144 -6.78 9.15 28.97
N THR A 145 -7.27 9.89 27.98
CA THR A 145 -8.27 9.43 27.02
C THR A 145 -7.71 9.28 25.60
N CYS A 146 -6.53 9.82 25.31
CA CYS A 146 -5.95 9.88 23.97
C CYS A 146 -4.45 9.57 23.93
N VAL A 147 -3.99 9.12 22.77
CA VAL A 147 -2.57 8.90 22.47
C VAL A 147 -1.90 10.22 22.10
N TYR A 148 -0.81 10.54 22.80
CA TYR A 148 0.02 11.71 22.55
C TYR A 148 1.44 11.28 22.19
N ALA A 149 2.07 12.05 21.29
CA ALA A 149 3.49 11.96 20.96
C ALA A 149 4.23 13.18 21.52
N PRO A 150 5.37 13.01 22.21
CA PRO A 150 5.88 11.73 22.70
C PRO A 150 5.04 11.17 23.86
N ALA A 151 5.01 9.82 23.97
CA ALA A 151 4.28 9.12 25.02
C ALA A 151 4.83 9.47 26.42
N ALA A 152 6.15 9.51 26.56
CA ALA A 152 6.84 9.93 27.78
C ALA A 152 7.05 11.46 27.83
N THR A 153 7.11 12.01 29.04
CA THR A 153 7.45 13.43 29.28
C THR A 153 8.92 13.74 29.03
N ASP A 154 9.78 12.73 28.93
CA ASP A 154 11.22 12.89 28.92
C ASP A 154 11.85 12.13 27.76
N VAL A 155 11.62 12.62 26.54
CA VAL A 155 12.41 12.21 25.37
C VAL A 155 13.63 13.12 25.29
N ARG A 156 14.47 13.06 26.33
CA ARG A 156 15.78 13.71 26.31
C ARG A 156 16.72 12.78 25.57
N GLY A 157 17.29 13.24 24.45
CA GLY A 157 18.46 12.59 23.90
C GLY A 157 19.58 12.60 24.94
N GLY A 158 20.47 11.60 24.93
CA GLY A 158 21.53 11.41 25.96
C GLY A 158 22.64 12.47 25.99
N SER A 159 22.41 13.64 25.40
CA SER A 159 23.35 14.76 25.37
C SER A 159 23.16 15.64 26.62
N VAL A 160 24.24 15.85 27.36
CA VAL A 160 24.28 16.71 28.57
C VAL A 160 23.93 18.18 28.28
N GLN A 161 23.98 18.62 27.02
CA GLN A 161 23.61 19.97 26.60
C GLN A 161 22.09 20.18 26.56
N GLU A 162 21.31 19.11 26.46
CA GLU A 162 19.84 19.18 26.43
C GLU A 162 19.20 19.13 27.83
N ALA A 163 20.01 19.02 28.90
CA ALA A 163 19.51 18.87 30.27
C ALA A 163 18.68 20.08 30.77
N GLY A 164 18.91 21.26 30.20
CA GLY A 164 18.17 22.50 30.48
C GLY A 164 17.06 22.84 29.49
N ARG A 165 16.89 22.07 28.40
CA ARG A 165 15.86 22.36 27.40
C ARG A 165 14.51 21.83 27.88
N PRO A 166 13.41 22.62 27.78
CA PRO A 166 12.09 22.10 28.07
C PRO A 166 11.75 20.93 27.13
N PRO A 167 11.09 19.87 27.62
CA PRO A 167 10.71 18.74 26.79
C PRO A 167 9.78 19.20 25.65
N PRO A 168 9.80 18.51 24.50
CA PRO A 168 8.93 18.86 23.38
C PRO A 168 7.46 18.85 23.80
N ALA A 169 6.69 19.79 23.26
CA ALA A 169 5.26 19.85 23.49
C ALA A 169 4.61 18.53 23.07
N LYS A 170 3.70 18.01 23.90
CA LYS A 170 2.96 16.80 23.56
C LYS A 170 1.89 17.14 22.55
N THR A 171 1.90 16.45 21.42
CA THR A 171 0.93 16.62 20.35
C THR A 171 0.05 15.38 20.27
N LEU A 172 -1.22 15.61 19.98
CA LEU A 172 -2.21 14.55 19.83
C LEU A 172 -1.95 13.78 18.52
N VAL A 173 -2.07 12.46 18.58
CA VAL A 173 -1.84 11.58 17.42
C VAL A 173 -3.16 11.23 16.74
N TYR A 174 -3.16 11.41 15.42
CA TYR A 174 -4.21 10.95 14.52
C TYR A 174 -3.64 9.82 13.65
N ARG A 175 -4.52 8.94 13.19
CA ARG A 175 -4.19 7.85 12.29
C ARG A 175 -5.01 7.99 11.03
N LEU A 176 -4.32 7.97 9.90
CA LEU A 176 -4.91 7.86 8.58
C LEU A 176 -4.82 6.41 8.16
N THR A 177 -5.96 5.81 7.81
CA THR A 177 -5.97 4.52 7.12
C THR A 177 -6.61 4.67 5.75
N VAL A 178 -5.93 4.17 4.73
CA VAL A 178 -6.33 4.26 3.33
C VAL A 178 -6.49 2.85 2.79
N ARG A 179 -7.59 2.62 2.07
CA ARG A 179 -7.81 1.46 1.22
C ARG A 179 -7.87 1.94 -0.22
N VAL A 180 -7.01 1.39 -1.06
CA VAL A 180 -7.02 1.62 -2.50
C VAL A 180 -7.43 0.32 -3.19
N ASP A 181 -8.56 0.37 -3.87
CA ASP A 181 -9.04 -0.71 -4.73
C ASP A 181 -8.69 -0.35 -6.19
N GLY A 182 -8.09 -1.27 -6.93
CA GLY A 182 -7.69 -1.07 -8.32
C GLY A 182 -8.11 -2.21 -9.24
N PRO A 183 -7.63 -2.22 -10.50
CA PRO A 183 -7.92 -3.27 -11.46
C PRO A 183 -7.56 -4.67 -10.95
N ARG A 184 -8.28 -5.69 -11.47
CA ARG A 184 -8.08 -7.11 -11.13
C ARG A 184 -8.19 -7.42 -9.64
N ASP A 185 -9.07 -6.70 -8.94
CA ASP A 185 -9.28 -6.81 -7.50
C ASP A 185 -7.99 -6.61 -6.68
N THR A 186 -7.05 -5.83 -7.21
CA THR A 186 -5.83 -5.47 -6.49
C THR A 186 -6.19 -4.51 -5.38
N GLN A 187 -5.79 -4.83 -4.15
CA GLN A 187 -6.08 -4.00 -2.97
C GLN A 187 -4.79 -3.66 -2.23
N VAL A 188 -4.69 -2.40 -1.81
CA VAL A 188 -3.62 -1.90 -0.97
C VAL A 188 -4.21 -1.19 0.24
N PHE A 189 -3.64 -1.47 1.42
CA PHE A 189 -3.93 -0.73 2.63
C PHE A 189 -2.68 0.03 3.06
N LEU A 190 -2.82 1.32 3.29
CA LEU A 190 -1.77 2.20 3.81
C LEU A 190 -2.24 2.73 5.16
N GLN A 191 -1.34 2.82 6.12
CA GLN A 191 -1.63 3.40 7.42
C GLN A 191 -0.47 4.27 7.86
N SER A 192 -0.78 5.48 8.28
CA SER A 192 0.20 6.43 8.80
C SER A 192 -0.38 7.13 10.03
N SER A 193 0.49 7.46 10.97
CA SER A 193 0.14 8.30 12.11
C SER A 193 0.76 9.68 11.93
N PHE A 194 0.00 10.73 12.22
CA PHE A 194 0.45 12.10 12.11
C PHE A 194 -0.06 12.92 13.30
N THR A 195 0.60 14.04 13.55
CA THR A 195 0.16 15.04 14.52
C THR A 195 -0.35 16.25 13.74
N LYS A 196 -1.22 17.04 14.36
CA LYS A 196 -1.72 18.25 13.72
C LYS A 196 -0.54 19.15 13.30
N PRO A 197 -0.45 19.55 12.01
CA PRO A 197 0.57 20.48 11.56
C PRO A 197 0.36 21.85 12.23
N GLU A 198 1.47 22.49 12.62
CA GLU A 198 1.47 23.86 13.16
C GLU A 198 1.17 24.91 12.08
#